data_AF-A0A938WVX0-F1
#
_entry.id   AF-A0A938WVX0-F1
#
_cell.length_a   1.000
_cell.length_b   1.000
_cell.length_c   1.000
_cell.angle_alpha   90.00
_cell.angle_beta   90.00
_cell.angle_gamma   90.00
#
_symmetry.space_group_name_H-M   'P 1'
#
loop_
_entity.id
_entity.type
_entity.pdbx_description
1 polymer ?
#
loop_
_entity_poly.entity_id
_entity_poly.type
_entity_poly.pdbx_seq_one_letter_code
_entity_poly.pdbx_strand_id
1 'polypeptide(L)'
;MNPIVQSVVIWVVTGVLGVAAGWAASWWRGARRRDRALEAGVRELLLCQLEVLHAQMVSAGGVASEDLKARAQRIYDSYHGMDGNGHGTQVNDDIQHAPIRPRQ
;
A
#
# COMPACT_ATOMS: atom_id res chain seq x y z
N MET A 1 50.08 -24.40 12.70
CA MET A 1 48.74 -25.04 12.59
C MET A 1 48.76 -25.95 11.36
N ASN A 2 48.22 -27.17 11.45
CA ASN A 2 48.23 -28.10 10.31
C ASN A 2 47.35 -27.56 9.16
N PRO A 3 47.82 -27.57 7.90
CA PRO A 3 47.11 -26.97 6.76
C PRO A 3 45.72 -27.58 6.54
N ILE A 4 45.55 -28.86 6.86
CA ILE A 4 44.25 -29.57 6.82
C ILE A 4 43.25 -28.96 7.82
N VAL A 5 43.71 -28.62 9.02
CA VAL A 5 42.86 -28.01 10.05
C VAL A 5 42.41 -26.61 9.62
N GLN A 6 43.29 -25.83 9.00
CA GLN A 6 42.96 -24.49 8.49
C GLN A 6 41.91 -24.57 7.37
N SER A 7 42.04 -25.50 6.43
CA SER A 7 41.03 -25.71 5.39
C SER A 7 39.69 -26.08 6.01
N VAL A 8 39.62 -27.07 6.90
CA VAL A 8 38.37 -27.50 7.54
C VAL A 8 37.68 -26.34 8.27
N VAL A 9 38.45 -25.51 8.98
CA VAL A 9 37.89 -24.31 9.65
C VAL A 9 37.29 -23.34 8.65
N ILE A 10 37.95 -23.06 7.52
CA ILE A 10 37.42 -22.18 6.47
C ILE A 10 36.11 -22.75 5.91
N TRP A 11 36.05 -24.05 5.61
CA TRP A 11 34.83 -24.70 5.11
C TRP A 11 33.65 -24.58 6.09
N VAL A 12 33.90 -24.78 7.38
CA VAL A 12 32.88 -24.64 8.43
C VAL A 12 32.43 -23.18 8.52
N VAL A 13 33.35 -22.23 8.55
CA VAL A 13 33.05 -20.80 8.64
C VAL A 13 32.24 -20.34 7.44
N THR A 14 32.63 -20.73 6.22
CA THR A 14 31.91 -20.40 4.99
C THR A 14 30.52 -21.05 4.95
N GLY A 15 30.39 -22.30 5.41
CA GLY A 15 29.10 -22.97 5.52
C GLY A 15 28.15 -22.25 6.47
N VAL A 16 28.64 -21.88 7.66
CA VAL A 16 27.85 -21.14 8.66
C VAL A 16 27.45 -19.75 8.15
N LEU A 17 28.37 -19.02 7.51
CA LEU A 17 28.08 -17.73 6.88
C LEU A 17 27.01 -17.84 5.79
N GLY A 18 27.09 -18.89 4.95
CA GLY A 18 26.11 -19.14 3.90
C GLY A 18 24.70 -19.40 4.46
N VAL A 19 24.59 -20.21 5.52
CA VAL A 19 23.31 -20.48 6.19
C VAL A 19 22.75 -19.22 6.84
N ALA A 20 23.58 -18.44 7.54
CA ALA A 20 23.16 -17.19 8.17
C ALA A 20 22.66 -16.16 7.14
N ALA A 21 23.40 -16.00 6.03
CA ALA A 21 23.00 -15.11 4.93
C ALA A 21 21.70 -15.57 4.26
N GLY A 22 21.55 -16.88 4.03
CA GLY A 22 20.34 -17.47 3.46
C GLY A 22 19.11 -17.26 4.36
N TRP A 23 19.28 -17.44 5.67
CA TRP A 23 18.23 -17.19 6.66
C TRP A 23 17.82 -15.72 6.71
N ALA A 24 18.78 -14.80 6.77
CA ALA A 24 18.51 -13.35 6.75
C ALA A 24 17.78 -12.93 5.47
N ALA A 25 18.21 -13.42 4.31
CA ALA A 25 17.56 -13.14 3.02
C ALA A 25 16.15 -13.75 2.94
N SER A 26 15.92 -14.91 3.55
CA SER A 26 14.59 -15.53 3.64
C SER A 26 13.66 -14.69 4.52
N TRP A 27 14.16 -14.24 5.68
CA TRP A 27 13.43 -13.38 6.60
C TRP A 27 13.07 -12.04 5.96
N TRP A 28 14.01 -11.38 5.28
CA TRP A 28 13.74 -10.13 4.53
C TRP A 28 12.69 -10.31 3.44
N ARG A 29 12.75 -11.41 2.66
CA ARG A 29 11.74 -11.70 1.65
C ARG A 29 10.37 -11.97 2.29
N GLY A 30 10.33 -12.64 3.46
CA GLY A 30 9.12 -12.87 4.22
C GLY A 30 8.49 -11.59 4.75
N ALA A 31 9.30 -10.67 5.29
CA ALA A 31 8.84 -9.35 5.74
C ALA A 31 8.21 -8.56 4.59
N ARG A 32 8.91 -8.46 3.44
CA ARG A 32 8.39 -7.76 2.25
C ARG A 32 7.09 -8.34 1.70
N ARG A 33 6.86 -9.66 1.83
CA ARG A 33 5.59 -10.27 1.43
C ARG A 33 4.43 -9.82 2.31
N ARG A 34 4.66 -9.65 3.62
CA ARG A 34 3.64 -9.13 4.54
C ARG A 34 3.32 -7.67 4.21
N ASP A 35 4.35 -6.85 3.96
CA ASP A 35 4.17 -5.44 3.62
C ASP A 35 3.32 -5.27 2.36
N ARG A 36 3.60 -6.06 1.31
CA ARG A 36 2.79 -6.05 0.07
C ARG A 36 1.35 -6.49 0.27
N ALA A 37 1.11 -7.49 1.13
CA ALA A 37 -0.25 -7.94 1.42
C ALA A 37 -1.04 -6.89 2.23
N LEU A 38 -0.38 -6.20 3.16
CA LEU A 38 -0.96 -5.10 3.91
C LEU A 38 -1.25 -3.90 2.99
N GLU A 39 -0.32 -3.55 2.10
CA GLU A 39 -0.50 -2.49 1.10
C GLU A 39 -1.71 -2.75 0.21
N ALA A 40 -1.88 -3.98 -0.28
CA ALA A 40 -3.05 -4.37 -1.07
C ALA A 40 -4.36 -4.25 -0.26
N GLY A 41 -4.37 -4.68 1.01
CA GLY A 41 -5.54 -4.54 1.88
C GLY A 41 -5.89 -3.08 2.19
N VAL A 42 -4.89 -2.24 2.46
CA VAL A 42 -5.09 -0.81 2.71
C VAL A 42 -5.59 -0.11 1.46
N ARG A 43 -5.07 -0.44 0.28
CA ARG A 43 -5.57 0.04 -1.01
C ARG A 43 -7.06 -0.25 -1.18
N GLU A 44 -7.50 -1.46 -0.87
CA GLU A 44 -8.92 -1.84 -0.96
C GLU A 44 -9.78 -1.07 0.05
N LEU A 45 -9.30 -0.87 1.27
CA LEU A 45 -10.00 -0.06 2.28
C LEU A 45 -10.14 1.40 1.86
N LEU A 46 -9.11 1.99 1.24
CA LEU A 46 -9.19 3.35 0.73
C LEU A 46 -10.18 3.45 -0.43
N LEU A 47 -10.22 2.45 -1.33
CA LEU A 47 -11.20 2.39 -2.40
C LEU A 47 -12.62 2.33 -1.85
N CYS A 48 -12.87 1.43 -0.89
CA CYS A 48 -14.15 1.33 -0.20
C CYS A 48 -14.54 2.67 0.48
N GLN A 49 -13.59 3.34 1.13
CA GLN A 49 -13.83 4.63 1.76
C GLN A 49 -14.17 5.73 0.74
N LEU A 50 -13.56 5.70 -0.44
CA LEU A 50 -13.88 6.61 -1.53
C LEU A 50 -15.28 6.37 -2.09
N GLU A 51 -15.67 5.09 -2.25
CA GLU A 51 -17.03 4.70 -2.64
C GLU A 51 -18.08 5.14 -1.61
N VAL A 52 -17.76 5.08 -0.31
CA VAL A 52 -18.64 5.61 0.75
C VAL A 52 -18.85 7.12 0.60
N LEU A 53 -17.80 7.89 0.27
CA LEU A 53 -17.94 9.32 0.03
C LEU A 53 -18.77 9.60 -1.23
N HIS A 54 -18.59 8.80 -2.27
CA HIS A 54 -19.42 8.87 -3.47
C HIS A 54 -20.89 8.57 -3.18
N ALA A 55 -21.18 7.51 -2.41
CA ALA A 55 -22.54 7.17 -1.98
C ALA A 55 -23.17 8.29 -1.13
N GLN A 56 -22.40 8.93 -0.25
CA GLN A 56 -22.85 10.10 0.50
C GLN A 56 -23.23 11.25 -0.43
N MET A 57 -22.39 11.56 -1.42
CA MET A 57 -22.68 12.57 -2.45
C MET A 57 -23.95 12.23 -3.26
N VAL A 58 -24.12 10.96 -3.67
CA VAL A 58 -25.32 10.51 -4.38
C VAL A 58 -26.56 10.68 -3.50
N SER A 59 -26.50 10.26 -2.23
CA SER A 59 -27.61 10.44 -1.27
C SER A 59 -27.93 11.90 -0.99
N ALA A 60 -26.94 12.79 -1.13
CA ALA A 60 -27.07 14.23 -0.96
C ALA A 60 -27.73 14.93 -2.15
N GLY A 61 -28.12 14.19 -3.20
CA GLY A 61 -28.71 14.70 -4.44
C GLY A 61 -27.66 15.00 -5.52
N GLY A 62 -26.52 14.31 -5.48
CA GLY A 62 -25.41 14.52 -6.41
C GLY A 62 -24.64 15.82 -6.16
N VAL A 63 -24.76 16.41 -4.98
CA VAL A 63 -23.99 17.60 -4.59
C VAL A 63 -22.92 17.25 -3.58
N ALA A 64 -21.73 17.79 -3.76
CA ALA A 64 -20.60 17.62 -2.85
C ALA A 64 -20.29 18.95 -2.15
N SER A 65 -19.93 18.90 -0.85
CA SER A 65 -19.33 20.06 -0.19
C SER A 65 -17.85 20.15 -0.54
N GLU A 66 -17.26 21.34 -0.42
CA GLU A 66 -15.81 21.55 -0.58
C GLU A 66 -14.99 20.63 0.35
N ASP A 67 -15.46 20.41 1.58
CA ASP A 67 -14.79 19.50 2.52
C ASP A 67 -14.83 18.03 2.05
N LEU A 68 -15.97 17.59 1.50
CA LEU A 68 -16.11 16.25 0.94
C LEU A 68 -15.19 16.06 -0.27
N LYS A 69 -15.13 17.04 -1.17
CA LYS A 69 -14.21 17.04 -2.32
C LYS A 69 -12.75 16.99 -1.88
N ALA A 70 -12.34 17.83 -0.94
CA ALA A 70 -10.98 17.85 -0.41
C ALA A 70 -10.63 16.53 0.29
N ARG A 71 -11.59 15.92 1.00
CA ARG A 71 -11.39 14.63 1.67
C ARG A 71 -11.27 13.48 0.67
N ALA A 72 -12.10 13.45 -0.37
CA ALA A 72 -12.02 12.47 -1.45
C ALA A 72 -10.66 12.55 -2.16
N GLN A 73 -10.17 13.76 -2.46
CA GLN A 73 -8.86 13.95 -3.08
C GLN A 73 -7.73 13.39 -2.22
N ARG A 74 -7.71 13.67 -0.91
CA ARG A 74 -6.66 13.12 -0.01
C ARG A 74 -6.66 11.60 0.04
N ILE A 75 -7.84 10.98 0.02
CA ILE A 75 -7.97 9.51 -0.01
C ILE A 75 -7.48 8.98 -1.35
N TYR A 76 -7.86 9.64 -2.45
CA TYR A 76 -7.39 9.30 -3.78
C TYR A 76 -5.87 9.41 -3.93
N ASP A 77 -5.25 10.49 -3.45
CA ASP A 77 -3.79 10.67 -3.51
C ASP A 77 -3.06 9.52 -2.80
N SER A 78 -3.59 9.08 -1.65
CA SER A 78 -3.05 7.95 -0.89
C SER A 78 -3.27 6.61 -1.62
N TYR A 79 -4.43 6.42 -2.25
CA TYR A 79 -4.74 5.25 -3.07
C TYR A 79 -3.85 5.17 -4.31
N HIS A 80 -3.68 6.28 -5.03
CA HIS A 80 -2.86 6.39 -6.23
C HIS A 80 -1.38 6.17 -5.92
N GLY A 81 -0.90 6.65 -4.77
CA GLY A 81 0.47 6.38 -4.29
C GLY A 81 0.79 4.90 -4.06
N MET A 82 -0.23 4.04 -3.88
CA MET A 82 -0.09 2.57 -3.76
C MET A 82 -0.34 1.84 -5.10
N ASP A 83 -0.07 2.50 -6.23
CA ASP A 83 -0.32 2.01 -7.59
C ASP A 83 -1.80 1.68 -7.85
N GLY A 84 -2.69 2.38 -7.15
CA GLY A 84 -4.14 2.32 -7.30
C GLY A 84 -4.62 3.11 -8.51
N ASN A 85 -5.14 2.40 -9.53
CA ASN A 85 -5.53 2.98 -10.82
C ASN A 85 -6.93 2.51 -11.24
N GLY A 86 -7.60 3.26 -12.13
CA GLY A 86 -8.86 2.87 -12.79
C GLY A 86 -10.11 3.31 -12.02
N HIS A 87 -10.76 2.36 -11.32
CA HIS A 87 -12.05 2.59 -10.65
C HIS A 87 -12.00 3.73 -9.62
N GLY A 88 -10.99 3.75 -8.74
CA GLY A 88 -10.81 4.82 -7.77
C GLY A 88 -10.56 6.21 -8.40
N THR A 89 -9.96 6.26 -9.59
CA THR A 89 -9.79 7.52 -10.34
C THR A 89 -11.12 8.05 -10.82
N GLN A 90 -11.93 7.19 -11.45
CA GLN A 90 -13.26 7.57 -11.91
C GLN A 90 -14.16 8.03 -10.75
N VAL A 91 -14.16 7.30 -9.64
CA VAL A 91 -14.96 7.66 -8.45
C VAL A 91 -14.52 9.01 -7.86
N ASN A 92 -13.21 9.28 -7.79
CA ASN A 92 -12.74 10.60 -7.34
C ASN A 92 -13.16 11.69 -8.32
N ASP A 93 -12.98 11.48 -9.62
CA ASP A 93 -13.36 12.44 -10.66
C ASP A 93 -14.86 12.77 -10.58
N ASP A 94 -15.72 11.79 -10.41
CA ASP A 94 -17.16 11.99 -10.25
C ASP A 94 -17.47 12.87 -9.02
N ILE A 95 -16.77 12.67 -7.90
CA ILE A 95 -16.89 13.51 -6.70
C ILE A 95 -16.38 14.94 -6.95
N GLN A 96 -15.25 15.10 -7.64
CA GLN A 96 -14.67 16.42 -7.91
C GLN A 96 -15.54 17.25 -8.86
N HIS A 97 -16.16 16.63 -9.85
CA HIS A 97 -17.03 17.30 -10.82
C HIS A 97 -18.46 17.54 -10.32
N ALA A 98 -18.84 16.97 -9.17
CA ALA A 98 -20.16 17.16 -8.60
C ALA A 98 -20.45 18.64 -8.29
N PRO A 99 -21.68 19.13 -8.53
CA PRO A 99 -22.08 20.48 -8.16
C PRO A 99 -21.82 20.77 -6.67
N ILE A 100 -21.35 21.98 -6.37
CA ILE A 100 -21.03 22.36 -4.99
C ILE A 100 -22.32 22.70 -4.25
N ARG A 101 -22.56 22.05 -3.11
CA ARG A 101 -23.65 22.45 -2.22
C ARG A 101 -23.36 23.86 -1.68
N PRO A 102 -24.27 24.84 -1.83
CA PRO A 102 -24.10 26.16 -1.23
C PRO A 102 -23.90 26.03 0.28
N ARG A 103 -22.93 26.75 0.85
CA ARG A 103 -22.78 26.84 2.31
C ARG A 103 -24.05 27.48 2.87
N GLN A 104 -24.81 26.73 3.66
CA GLN A 104 -25.88 27.28 4.51
C GLN A 104 -25.27 27.92 5.74
#